data_AF-A0A5I0JDJ9-F1
#
_entry.id   AF-A0A5I0JDJ9-F1
#
_cell.length_a   1.000
_cell.length_b   1.000
_cell.length_c   1.000
_cell.angle_alpha   90.00
_cell.angle_beta   90.00
_cell.angle_gamma   90.00
#
_symmetry.space_group_name_H-M   'P 1'
#
loop_
_entity.id
_entity.type
_entity.pdbx_description
1 polymer ?
#
loop_
_entity_poly.entity_id
_entity_poly.type
_entity_poly.pdbx_seq_one_letter_code
_entity_poly.pdbx_strand_id
1 'polypeptide(L)'
;MTLNKTDRIVITLGKQIVSGKYVPGSALPAEADLCEEFETSRNIIREVFRSLMAKRLIEMKRYRGAFIAPRNQWNYLDTDVLQWVLENDYDPRLISAMSEIRNLVEPAIARWAAERATSSDLAEIESALNDMIANNQDREAFNEADIRYHEAVLQSVHNPVLQQLNVAISSLQRAVFERTWMGDAANMPKTLQEHKALFDAIRHQDGDAAEQAALTMIASSTRRLKEIT
;
A
#
# COMPACT_ATOMS: atom_id res chain seq x y z
N MET A 1 14.02 -11.14 -10.22
CA MET A 1 15.19 -11.55 -9.41
C MET A 1 14.79 -12.73 -8.54
N THR A 2 15.64 -13.76 -8.44
CA THR A 2 15.38 -14.91 -7.56
C THR A 2 15.59 -14.46 -6.11
N LEU A 3 14.54 -14.53 -5.28
CA LEU A 3 14.63 -14.19 -3.85
C LEU A 3 15.66 -15.09 -3.16
N ASN A 4 16.52 -14.52 -2.31
CA ASN A 4 17.47 -15.30 -1.54
C ASN A 4 16.75 -16.13 -0.46
N LYS A 5 17.45 -17.09 0.15
CA LYS A 5 16.84 -17.99 1.15
C LYS A 5 16.30 -17.24 2.37
N THR A 6 17.02 -16.23 2.86
CA THR A 6 16.61 -15.40 4.00
C THR A 6 15.29 -14.69 3.71
N ASP A 7 15.18 -14.01 2.57
CA ASP A 7 13.98 -13.25 2.16
C ASP A 7 12.76 -14.16 2.05
N ARG A 8 12.92 -15.35 1.47
CA ARG A 8 11.84 -16.34 1.37
C ARG A 8 11.31 -16.76 2.74
N ILE A 9 12.19 -16.94 3.72
CA ILE A 9 11.79 -17.31 5.09
C ILE A 9 11.13 -16.12 5.79
N VAL A 10 11.64 -14.90 5.61
CA VAL A 10 11.00 -13.67 6.12
C VAL A 10 9.56 -13.55 5.60
N ILE A 11 9.36 -13.71 4.29
CA ILE A 11 8.02 -13.66 3.68
C ILE A 11 7.12 -14.76 4.26
N THR A 12 7.63 -15.99 4.36
CA THR A 12 6.85 -17.13 4.85
C THR A 12 6.42 -16.93 6.31
N LEU A 13 7.35 -16.59 7.20
CA LEU A 13 7.04 -16.35 8.61
C LEU A 13 6.19 -15.10 8.79
N GLY A 14 6.46 -14.03 8.05
CA GLY A 14 5.66 -12.81 8.07
C GLY A 14 4.19 -13.07 7.76
N LYS A 15 3.91 -13.78 6.65
CA LYS A 15 2.54 -14.20 6.30
C LYS A 15 1.91 -15.10 7.37
N GLN A 16 2.66 -16.03 7.96
CA GLN A 16 2.16 -16.89 9.05
C GLN A 16 1.81 -16.12 10.32
N ILE A 17 2.60 -15.11 10.68
CA ILE A 17 2.33 -14.25 11.85
C ILE A 17 1.07 -13.43 11.60
N VAL A 18 1.00 -12.78 10.44
CA VAL A 18 -0.14 -11.96 10.04
C VAL A 18 -1.42 -12.78 9.94
N SER A 19 -1.32 -14.02 9.45
CA SER A 19 -2.45 -14.94 9.36
C SER A 19 -2.98 -15.49 10.66
N GLY A 20 -2.27 -15.24 11.77
CA GLY A 20 -2.65 -15.73 13.08
C GLY A 20 -2.28 -17.20 13.33
N LYS A 21 -1.44 -17.83 12.48
CA LYS A 21 -0.79 -19.11 12.85
C LYS A 21 -0.06 -18.96 14.19
N TYR A 22 0.54 -17.79 14.41
CA TYR A 22 1.08 -17.37 15.70
C TYR A 22 0.31 -16.14 16.19
N VAL A 23 -0.33 -16.25 17.36
CA VAL A 23 -1.16 -15.17 17.91
C VAL A 23 -0.30 -14.10 18.62
N PRO A 24 -0.71 -12.83 18.62
CA PRO A 24 -0.03 -11.79 19.38
C PRO A 24 0.22 -12.20 20.83
N GLY A 25 1.46 -12.02 21.31
CA GLY A 25 1.89 -12.41 22.64
C GLY A 25 2.34 -13.87 22.79
N SER A 26 2.15 -14.75 21.79
CA SER A 26 2.70 -16.10 21.82
C SER A 26 4.18 -16.11 21.46
N ALA A 27 4.90 -17.16 21.89
CA ALA A 27 6.26 -17.40 21.44
C ALA A 27 6.27 -17.91 19.98
N LEU A 28 7.31 -17.56 19.23
CA LEU A 28 7.68 -18.29 18.02
C LEU A 28 8.44 -19.58 18.37
N PRO A 29 8.51 -20.56 17.44
CA PRO A 29 9.39 -21.71 17.61
C PRO A 29 10.85 -21.29 17.85
N ALA A 30 11.61 -22.12 18.55
CA ALA A 30 12.99 -21.79 18.88
C ALA A 30 13.88 -21.76 17.62
N GLU A 31 15.03 -21.07 17.68
CA GLU A 31 15.96 -21.01 16.55
C GLU A 31 16.32 -22.40 16.01
N ALA A 32 16.46 -23.40 16.89
CA ALA A 32 16.79 -24.77 16.50
C ALA A 32 15.67 -25.44 15.68
N ASP A 33 14.42 -25.28 16.12
CA ASP A 33 13.26 -25.85 15.45
C ASP A 33 13.06 -25.22 14.07
N LEU A 34 13.22 -23.90 13.97
CA LEU A 34 13.15 -23.18 12.69
C LEU A 34 14.31 -23.54 11.75
N CYS A 35 15.50 -23.82 12.29
CA CYS A 35 16.63 -24.32 11.50
C CYS A 35 16.31 -25.69 10.87
N GLU A 36 15.65 -26.57 11.60
CA GLU A 36 15.20 -27.87 11.11
C GLU A 36 14.06 -27.69 10.08
N GLU A 37 13.02 -26.92 10.40
CA GLU A 37 11.86 -26.67 9.52
C GLU A 37 12.27 -26.07 8.16
N PHE A 38 13.19 -25.10 8.16
CA PHE A 38 13.63 -24.42 6.93
C PHE A 38 14.95 -24.95 6.36
N GLU A 39 15.47 -26.05 6.90
CA GLU A 39 16.74 -26.68 6.53
C GLU A 39 17.88 -25.66 6.39
N THR A 40 18.06 -24.81 7.40
CA THR A 40 18.94 -23.63 7.32
C THR A 40 19.82 -23.46 8.56
N SER A 41 20.80 -22.55 8.49
CA SER A 41 21.70 -22.28 9.61
C SER A 41 21.10 -21.30 10.61
N ARG A 42 21.61 -21.32 11.86
CA ARG A 42 21.20 -20.37 12.92
C ARG A 42 21.47 -18.92 12.53
N ASN A 43 22.51 -18.66 11.75
CA ASN A 43 22.81 -17.30 11.28
C ASN A 43 21.69 -16.76 10.39
N ILE A 44 21.15 -17.60 9.49
CA ILE A 44 20.01 -17.22 8.63
C ILE A 44 18.77 -16.94 9.48
N ILE A 45 18.42 -17.81 10.44
CA ILE A 45 17.27 -17.57 11.32
C ILE A 45 17.43 -16.28 12.14
N ARG A 46 18.65 -15.95 12.58
CA ARG A 46 18.91 -14.68 13.28
C ARG A 46 18.73 -13.46 12.37
N GLU A 47 19.10 -13.55 11.10
CA GLU A 47 18.83 -12.49 10.12
C GLU A 47 17.33 -12.34 9.86
N VAL A 48 16.62 -13.46 9.72
CA VAL A 48 15.15 -13.49 9.62
C VAL A 48 14.51 -12.78 10.82
N PHE A 49 14.93 -13.12 12.05
CA PHE A 49 14.43 -12.48 13.25
C PHE A 49 14.75 -10.98 13.29
N ARG A 50 15.95 -10.56 12.86
CA ARG A 50 16.28 -9.13 12.74
C ARG A 50 15.35 -8.40 11.77
N SER A 51 15.05 -9.02 10.62
CA SER A 51 14.12 -8.46 9.65
C SER A 51 12.69 -8.36 10.22
N LEU A 52 12.17 -9.43 10.84
CA LEU A 52 10.84 -9.43 11.46
C LEU A 52 10.73 -8.44 12.65
N MET A 53 11.82 -8.22 13.39
CA MET A 53 11.89 -7.18 14.43
C MET A 53 11.87 -5.76 13.84
N ALA A 54 12.59 -5.51 12.74
CA ALA A 54 12.58 -4.21 12.06
C ALA A 54 11.16 -3.87 11.54
N LYS A 55 10.42 -4.89 11.09
CA LYS A 55 9.00 -4.82 10.71
C LYS A 55 8.03 -4.73 11.91
N ARG A 56 8.56 -4.85 13.14
CA ARG A 56 7.81 -4.87 14.41
C ARG A 56 6.75 -5.98 14.49
N LEU A 57 6.95 -7.09 13.78
CA LEU A 57 6.08 -8.27 13.89
C LEU A 57 6.41 -9.12 15.12
N ILE A 58 7.67 -9.05 15.58
CA ILE A 58 8.15 -9.78 16.75
C ILE A 58 8.96 -8.89 17.68
N GLU A 59 9.06 -9.31 18.93
CA GLU A 59 9.94 -8.76 19.95
C GLU A 59 10.79 -9.87 20.59
N MET A 60 12.05 -9.55 20.93
CA MET A 60 12.93 -10.50 21.63
C MET A 60 12.83 -10.29 23.14
N LYS A 61 12.40 -11.33 23.85
CA LYS A 61 12.35 -11.33 25.32
C LYS A 61 13.58 -12.03 25.89
N ARG A 62 14.28 -11.33 26.79
CA ARG A 62 15.49 -11.83 27.45
C ARG A 62 15.21 -13.21 28.09
N TYR A 63 16.04 -14.19 27.77
CA TYR A 63 15.94 -15.59 28.22
C TYR A 63 14.66 -16.35 27.82
N ARG A 64 13.79 -15.76 26.99
CA ARG A 64 12.51 -16.38 26.59
C ARG A 64 12.36 -16.56 25.08
N GLY A 65 13.16 -15.88 24.27
CA GLY A 65 13.13 -16.01 22.81
C GLY A 65 12.25 -14.96 22.12
N ALA A 66 11.85 -15.24 20.88
CA ALA A 66 11.03 -14.37 20.06
C ALA A 66 9.54 -14.51 20.38
N PHE A 67 8.83 -13.39 20.49
CA PHE A 67 7.39 -13.33 20.73
C PHE A 67 6.71 -12.47 19.68
N ILE A 68 5.48 -12.80 19.31
CA ILE A 68 4.70 -11.99 18.39
C ILE A 68 4.31 -10.68 19.07
N ALA A 69 4.62 -9.56 18.42
CA ALA A 69 4.27 -8.24 18.93
C ALA A 69 2.75 -7.99 18.83
N PRO A 70 2.17 -7.17 19.73
CA PRO A 70 0.80 -6.69 19.59
C PRO A 70 0.55 -6.05 18.21
N ARG A 71 -0.62 -6.28 17.62
CA ARG A 71 -0.95 -5.78 16.26
C ARG A 71 -0.81 -4.26 16.12
N ASN A 72 -1.15 -3.50 17.16
CA ASN A 72 -1.02 -2.03 17.16
C ASN A 72 0.44 -1.52 17.15
N GLN A 73 1.43 -2.42 17.26
CA GLN A 73 2.85 -2.09 17.17
C GLN A 73 3.46 -2.45 15.81
N TRP A 74 2.75 -3.21 14.98
CA TRP A 74 3.24 -3.61 13.66
C TRP A 74 3.51 -2.38 12.80
N ASN A 75 4.57 -2.46 11.98
CA ASN A 75 4.92 -1.37 11.10
C ASN A 75 4.06 -1.38 9.83
N TYR A 76 2.87 -0.77 9.87
CA TYR A 76 1.99 -0.67 8.70
C TYR A 76 2.51 0.25 7.59
N LEU A 77 3.65 0.93 7.78
CA LEU A 77 4.34 1.68 6.72
C LEU A 77 5.35 0.84 5.95
N ASP A 78 5.62 -0.40 6.40
CA ASP A 78 6.44 -1.36 5.67
C ASP A 78 5.59 -2.07 4.59
N THR A 79 6.07 -2.07 3.34
CA THR A 79 5.36 -2.65 2.18
C THR A 79 4.94 -4.08 2.44
N ASP A 80 5.88 -4.90 2.94
CA ASP A 80 5.66 -6.33 3.09
C ASP A 80 4.61 -6.59 4.16
N VAL A 81 4.71 -5.92 5.32
CA VAL A 81 3.74 -6.05 6.41
C VAL A 81 2.35 -5.68 5.93
N LEU A 82 2.21 -4.53 5.27
CA LEU A 82 0.92 -4.05 4.82
C LEU A 82 0.33 -4.98 3.75
N GLN A 83 1.13 -5.43 2.78
CA GLN A 83 0.73 -6.40 1.78
C GLN A 83 0.24 -7.71 2.42
N TRP A 84 1.02 -8.30 3.34
CA TRP A 84 0.63 -9.56 3.99
C TRP A 84 -0.68 -9.43 4.77
N VAL A 85 -0.91 -8.27 5.41
CA VAL A 85 -2.15 -8.02 6.16
C VAL A 85 -3.33 -7.94 5.22
N LEU A 86 -3.20 -7.19 4.13
CA LEU A 86 -4.27 -6.99 3.14
C LEU A 86 -4.56 -8.28 2.35
N GLU A 87 -3.57 -9.13 2.11
CA GLU A 87 -3.73 -10.45 1.47
C GLU A 87 -4.48 -11.45 2.38
N ASN A 88 -4.20 -11.45 3.68
CA ASN A 88 -4.66 -12.51 4.56
C ASN A 88 -6.05 -12.27 5.15
N ASP A 89 -6.35 -11.05 5.60
CA ASP A 89 -7.64 -10.71 6.17
C ASP A 89 -7.97 -9.25 5.93
N TYR A 90 -9.12 -9.02 5.29
CA TYR A 90 -9.61 -7.69 4.97
C TYR A 90 -10.26 -7.08 6.23
N ASP A 91 -9.46 -6.85 7.27
CA ASP A 91 -9.95 -6.30 8.55
C ASP A 91 -10.61 -4.94 8.28
N PRO A 92 -11.96 -4.83 8.30
CA PRO A 92 -12.65 -3.62 7.86
C PRO A 92 -12.22 -2.38 8.65
N ARG A 93 -11.70 -2.57 9.87
CA ARG A 93 -11.16 -1.49 10.70
C ARG A 93 -9.87 -0.92 10.13
N LEU A 94 -8.98 -1.76 9.60
CA LEU A 94 -7.75 -1.30 8.97
C LEU A 94 -8.07 -0.52 7.70
N ILE A 95 -8.99 -1.02 6.88
CA ILE A 95 -9.43 -0.32 5.66
C ILE A 95 -10.10 1.02 5.97
N SER A 96 -10.94 1.06 7.01
CA SER A 96 -11.53 2.31 7.49
C SER A 96 -10.46 3.30 7.93
N ALA A 97 -9.54 2.87 8.81
CA ALA A 97 -8.44 3.71 9.30
C ALA A 97 -7.57 4.24 8.14
N MET A 98 -7.31 3.40 7.14
CA MET A 98 -6.55 3.78 5.97
C MET A 98 -7.33 4.76 5.07
N SER A 99 -8.64 4.58 4.93
CA SER A 99 -9.51 5.53 4.22
C SER A 99 -9.57 6.89 4.93
N GLU A 100 -9.55 6.92 6.26
CA GLU A 100 -9.45 8.15 7.06
C GLU A 100 -8.14 8.91 6.76
N ILE A 101 -7.01 8.20 6.67
CA ILE A 101 -5.72 8.81 6.30
C ILE A 101 -5.74 9.35 4.86
N ARG A 102 -6.34 8.63 3.91
CA ARG A 102 -6.49 9.12 2.53
C ARG A 102 -7.25 10.44 2.48
N ASN A 103 -8.39 10.53 3.18
CA ASN A 103 -9.18 11.76 3.27
C ASN A 103 -8.41 12.92 3.92
N LEU A 104 -7.49 12.64 4.84
CA LEU A 104 -6.67 13.66 5.49
C LEU A 104 -5.54 14.17 4.60
N VAL A 105 -4.92 13.30 3.80
CA VAL A 105 -3.63 13.57 3.14
C VAL A 105 -3.76 13.79 1.63
N GLU A 106 -4.53 12.97 0.92
CA GLU A 106 -4.61 13.02 -0.54
C GLU A 106 -5.13 14.37 -1.10
N PRO A 107 -6.13 15.04 -0.51
CA PRO A 107 -6.57 16.35 -0.99
C PRO A 107 -5.48 17.43 -0.90
N ALA A 108 -4.72 17.44 0.19
CA ALA A 108 -3.60 18.36 0.37
C ALA A 108 -2.45 18.05 -0.61
N ILE A 109 -2.20 16.77 -0.90
CA ILE A 109 -1.25 16.35 -1.94
C ILE A 109 -1.69 16.86 -3.30
N ALA A 110 -2.96 16.70 -3.67
CA ALA A 110 -3.50 17.16 -4.95
C ALA A 110 -3.35 18.68 -5.11
N ARG A 111 -3.68 19.45 -4.07
CA ARG A 111 -3.45 20.89 -4.04
C ARG A 111 -1.98 21.23 -4.26
N TRP A 112 -1.08 20.61 -3.50
CA TRP A 112 0.36 20.87 -3.63
C TRP A 112 0.94 20.42 -4.97
N ALA A 113 0.40 19.38 -5.58
CA ALA A 113 0.76 18.96 -6.92
C ALA A 113 0.44 20.07 -7.93
N ALA A 114 -0.75 20.68 -7.85
CA ALA A 114 -1.12 21.82 -8.70
C ALA A 114 -0.19 23.04 -8.50
N GLU A 115 0.29 23.26 -7.27
CA GLU A 115 1.18 24.37 -6.94
C GLU A 115 2.65 24.14 -7.32
N ARG A 116 3.10 22.87 -7.42
CA ARG A 116 4.54 22.51 -7.44
C ARG A 116 4.98 21.67 -8.64
N ALA A 117 4.06 20.98 -9.31
CA ALA A 117 4.41 20.06 -10.38
C ALA A 117 5.19 20.77 -11.50
N THR A 118 6.31 20.16 -11.90
CA THR A 118 7.08 20.58 -13.06
C THR A 118 6.48 20.03 -14.35
N SER A 119 6.95 20.50 -15.50
CA SER A 119 6.57 19.92 -16.79
C SER A 119 6.94 18.44 -16.92
N SER A 120 8.00 17.99 -16.24
CA SER A 120 8.36 16.57 -16.20
C SER A 120 7.36 15.77 -15.38
N ASP A 121 6.93 16.29 -14.23
CA ASP A 121 5.94 15.60 -13.40
C ASP A 121 4.58 15.52 -14.10
N LEU A 122 4.17 16.59 -14.79
CA LEU A 122 2.95 16.60 -15.59
C LEU A 122 2.98 15.52 -16.69
N ALA A 123 4.14 15.34 -17.34
CA ALA A 123 4.30 14.31 -18.36
C ALA A 123 4.19 12.89 -17.79
N GLU A 124 4.74 12.64 -16.60
CA GLU A 124 4.61 11.34 -15.91
C GLU A 124 3.16 11.05 -15.50
N ILE A 125 2.48 12.04 -14.92
CA ILE A 125 1.07 11.92 -14.53
C ILE A 125 0.19 11.68 -15.78
N GLU A 126 0.43 12.42 -16.86
CA GLU A 126 -0.30 12.25 -18.13
C GLU A 126 -0.03 10.88 -18.76
N SER A 127 1.22 10.41 -18.75
CA SER A 127 1.56 9.09 -19.27
C SER A 127 0.81 7.99 -18.52
N ALA A 128 0.78 8.04 -17.18
CA ALA A 128 0.05 7.07 -16.38
C ALA A 128 -1.47 7.13 -16.64
N LEU A 129 -2.05 8.33 -16.77
CA LEU A 129 -3.47 8.49 -17.12
C LEU A 129 -3.79 7.90 -18.51
N ASN A 130 -2.93 8.11 -19.50
CA ASN A 130 -3.09 7.53 -20.83
C ASN A 130 -3.01 6.01 -20.80
N ASP A 131 -2.12 5.44 -19.98
CA ASP A 131 -2.03 4.00 -19.78
C ASP A 131 -3.31 3.45 -19.13
N MET A 132 -3.93 4.15 -18.17
CA MET A 132 -5.23 3.76 -17.63
C MET A 132 -6.30 3.75 -18.73
N ILE A 133 -6.36 4.79 -19.56
CA ILE A 133 -7.32 4.88 -20.67
C ILE A 133 -7.12 3.71 -21.65
N ALA A 134 -5.88 3.41 -22.02
CA ALA A 134 -5.55 2.33 -22.95
C ALA A 134 -5.90 0.95 -22.39
N ASN A 135 -5.74 0.75 -21.09
CA ASN A 135 -5.92 -0.55 -20.42
C ASN A 135 -7.26 -0.68 -19.67
N ASN A 136 -8.26 0.15 -19.96
CA ASN A 136 -9.53 0.18 -19.20
C ASN A 136 -10.38 -1.11 -19.27
N GLN A 137 -9.99 -2.09 -20.09
CA GLN A 137 -10.59 -3.43 -20.17
C GLN A 137 -9.71 -4.53 -19.57
N ASP A 138 -8.47 -4.22 -19.19
CA ASP A 138 -7.55 -5.13 -18.52
C ASP A 138 -7.36 -4.67 -17.07
N ARG A 139 -7.95 -5.43 -16.14
CA ARG A 139 -7.93 -5.12 -14.72
C ARG A 139 -6.51 -4.97 -14.17
N GLU A 140 -5.62 -5.89 -14.51
CA GLU A 140 -4.28 -5.91 -13.93
C GLU A 140 -3.47 -4.72 -14.47
N ALA A 141 -3.48 -4.54 -15.79
CA ALA A 141 -2.73 -3.47 -16.44
C ALA A 141 -3.24 -2.06 -16.05
N PHE A 142 -4.56 -1.86 -15.92
CA PHE A 142 -5.06 -0.57 -15.43
C PHE A 142 -4.77 -0.37 -13.96
N ASN A 143 -4.90 -1.39 -13.08
CA ASN A 143 -4.58 -1.19 -11.66
C ASN A 143 -3.11 -0.76 -11.47
N GLU A 144 -2.18 -1.33 -12.25
CA GLU A 144 -0.79 -0.86 -12.25
C GLU A 144 -0.66 0.59 -12.76
N ALA A 145 -1.42 0.97 -13.79
CA ALA A 145 -1.41 2.35 -14.30
C ALA A 145 -2.03 3.35 -13.30
N ASP A 146 -3.11 2.96 -12.60
CA ASP A 146 -3.80 3.75 -11.57
C ASP A 146 -2.87 4.01 -10.37
N ILE A 147 -2.18 2.96 -9.90
CA ILE A 147 -1.16 3.10 -8.86
C ILE A 147 -0.05 4.05 -9.32
N ARG A 148 0.50 3.87 -10.53
CA ARG A 148 1.53 4.78 -11.06
C ARG A 148 1.04 6.22 -11.17
N TYR A 149 -0.22 6.44 -11.53
CA TYR A 149 -0.82 7.78 -11.59
C TYR A 149 -0.80 8.44 -10.22
N HIS A 150 -1.28 7.74 -9.18
CA HIS A 150 -1.28 8.26 -7.81
C HIS A 150 0.13 8.47 -7.25
N GLU A 151 1.06 7.57 -7.53
CA GLU A 151 2.47 7.74 -7.17
C GLU A 151 3.07 8.98 -7.85
N ALA A 152 2.82 9.19 -9.14
CA ALA A 152 3.30 10.36 -9.88
C ALA A 152 2.76 11.68 -9.30
N VAL A 153 1.46 11.73 -8.96
CA VAL A 153 0.86 12.89 -8.27
C VAL A 153 1.56 13.15 -6.93
N LEU A 154 1.81 12.11 -6.14
CA LEU A 154 2.50 12.25 -4.85
C LEU A 154 3.97 12.67 -5.01
N GLN A 155 4.69 12.20 -6.04
CA GLN A 155 6.07 12.60 -6.30
C GLN A 155 6.18 14.07 -6.71
N SER A 156 5.20 14.59 -7.44
CA SER A 156 5.17 15.97 -7.96
C SER A 156 5.14 17.06 -6.88
N VAL A 157 4.80 16.70 -5.63
CA VAL A 157 4.79 17.67 -4.51
C VAL A 157 6.19 17.98 -3.96
N HIS A 158 7.19 17.18 -4.37
CA HIS A 158 8.60 17.28 -4.00
C HIS A 158 8.85 17.39 -2.47
N ASN A 159 8.04 16.68 -1.68
CA ASN A 159 8.20 16.64 -0.23
C ASN A 159 8.83 15.28 0.17
N PRO A 160 10.09 15.26 0.63
CA PRO A 160 10.78 14.01 0.93
C PRO A 160 10.12 13.21 2.06
N VAL A 161 9.36 13.83 2.96
CA VAL A 161 8.64 13.12 4.03
C VAL A 161 7.40 12.42 3.46
N LEU A 162 6.64 13.09 2.59
CA LEU A 162 5.48 12.48 1.94
C LEU A 162 5.89 11.36 0.98
N GLN A 163 7.02 11.54 0.28
CA GLN A 163 7.57 10.50 -0.61
C GLN A 163 7.88 9.20 0.14
N GLN A 164 8.29 9.26 1.42
CA GLN A 164 8.49 8.06 2.24
C GLN A 164 7.17 7.36 2.62
N LEU A 165 6.04 8.08 2.58
CA LEU A 165 4.71 7.50 2.77
C LEU A 165 4.14 6.86 1.51
N ASN A 166 4.80 7.04 0.35
CA ASN A 166 4.33 6.51 -0.93
C ASN A 166 4.04 5.01 -0.85
N VAL A 167 4.95 4.25 -0.23
CA VAL A 167 4.83 2.81 -0.01
C VAL A 167 3.52 2.43 0.68
N ALA A 168 3.17 3.13 1.78
CA ALA A 168 1.98 2.82 2.55
C ALA A 168 0.70 3.20 1.80
N ILE A 169 0.74 4.34 1.09
CA ILE A 169 -0.37 4.84 0.29
C ILE A 169 -0.61 3.93 -0.93
N SER A 170 0.44 3.57 -1.67
CA SER A 170 0.32 2.72 -2.87
C SER A 170 -0.06 1.28 -2.53
N SER A 171 0.44 0.73 -1.42
CA SER A 171 0.04 -0.61 -0.95
C SER A 171 -1.45 -0.65 -0.55
N LEU A 172 -1.94 0.41 0.10
CA LEU A 172 -3.37 0.54 0.39
C LEU A 172 -4.19 0.66 -0.89
N GLN A 173 -3.78 1.56 -1.79
CA GLN A 173 -4.45 1.78 -3.07
C GLN A 173 -4.56 0.47 -3.83
N ARG A 174 -3.47 -0.31 -3.92
CA ARG A 174 -3.45 -1.64 -4.52
C ARG A 174 -4.53 -2.56 -3.96
N ALA A 175 -4.62 -2.70 -2.64
CA ALA A 175 -5.64 -3.56 -2.02
C ALA A 175 -7.08 -3.04 -2.21
N VAL A 176 -7.27 -1.72 -2.26
CA VAL A 176 -8.59 -1.12 -2.55
C VAL A 176 -8.94 -1.30 -4.03
N PHE A 177 -8.02 -1.08 -4.95
CA PHE A 177 -8.23 -1.11 -6.40
C PHE A 177 -8.44 -2.51 -6.93
N GLU A 178 -7.74 -3.52 -6.38
CA GLU A 178 -8.00 -4.92 -6.68
C GLU A 178 -9.47 -5.33 -6.46
N ARG A 179 -10.13 -4.72 -5.47
CA ARG A 179 -11.52 -5.02 -5.12
C ARG A 179 -12.54 -4.05 -5.73
N THR A 180 -12.16 -2.78 -5.90
CA THR A 180 -13.06 -1.74 -6.41
C THR A 180 -12.96 -1.56 -7.93
N TRP A 181 -12.16 -2.39 -8.61
CA TRP A 181 -12.20 -2.52 -10.06
C TRP A 181 -13.62 -2.81 -10.53
N MET A 182 -14.14 -1.91 -11.34
CA MET A 182 -15.43 -2.05 -11.99
C MET A 182 -15.23 -1.75 -13.48
N GLY A 183 -14.78 -2.76 -14.21
CA GLY A 183 -14.55 -2.69 -15.67
C GLY A 183 -15.84 -2.62 -16.49
N ASP A 184 -17.01 -2.61 -15.84
CA ASP A 184 -18.28 -2.46 -16.54
C ASP A 184 -18.43 -1.05 -17.13
N ALA A 185 -19.23 -0.97 -18.18
CA ALA A 185 -19.43 0.25 -18.96
C ALA A 185 -20.13 1.38 -18.19
N ALA A 186 -20.73 1.11 -17.02
CA ALA A 186 -21.38 2.14 -16.22
C ALA A 186 -20.39 2.86 -15.28
N ASN A 187 -19.37 2.16 -14.79
CA ASN A 187 -18.45 2.69 -13.78
C ASN A 187 -17.12 3.20 -14.36
N MET A 188 -16.53 2.48 -15.32
CA MET A 188 -15.20 2.81 -15.84
C MET A 188 -15.09 4.23 -16.45
N PRO A 189 -16.07 4.71 -17.25
CA PRO A 189 -16.02 6.08 -17.78
C PRO A 189 -15.99 7.15 -16.69
N LYS A 190 -16.71 6.92 -15.58
CA LYS A 190 -16.74 7.83 -14.45
C LYS A 190 -15.38 7.86 -13.73
N THR A 191 -14.79 6.69 -13.49
CA THR A 191 -13.44 6.60 -12.89
C THR A 191 -12.42 7.38 -13.73
N LEU A 192 -12.36 7.14 -15.04
CA LEU A 192 -11.43 7.87 -15.92
C LEU A 192 -11.70 9.38 -15.95
N GLN A 193 -12.97 9.80 -15.91
CA GLN A 193 -13.33 11.21 -15.82
C GLN A 193 -12.83 11.87 -14.53
N GLU A 194 -12.95 11.18 -13.39
CA GLU A 194 -12.46 11.70 -12.10
C GLU A 194 -10.93 11.88 -12.10
N HIS A 195 -10.18 10.91 -12.62
CA HIS A 195 -8.72 11.03 -12.77
C HIS A 195 -8.32 12.14 -13.75
N LYS A 196 -9.03 12.26 -14.87
CA LYS A 196 -8.81 13.34 -15.83
C LYS A 196 -9.07 14.71 -15.20
N ALA A 197 -10.13 14.85 -14.39
CA ALA A 197 -10.46 16.10 -13.72
C ALA A 197 -9.36 16.54 -12.74
N LEU A 198 -8.79 15.60 -11.98
CA LEU A 198 -7.65 15.87 -11.11
C LEU A 198 -6.41 16.29 -11.91
N PHE A 199 -6.07 15.56 -12.97
CA PHE A 199 -4.94 15.91 -13.84
C PHE A 199 -5.12 17.30 -14.46
N ASP A 200 -6.30 17.60 -14.99
CA ASP A 200 -6.59 18.92 -15.56
C ASP A 200 -6.46 20.02 -14.51
N ALA A 201 -6.93 19.82 -13.28
CA ALA A 201 -6.76 20.81 -12.22
C ALA A 201 -5.29 21.05 -11.88
N ILE A 202 -4.49 19.98 -11.77
CA ILE A 202 -3.03 20.08 -11.55
C ILE A 202 -2.36 20.80 -12.72
N ARG A 203 -2.69 20.44 -13.96
CA ARG A 203 -2.12 21.03 -15.19
C ARG A 203 -2.44 22.52 -15.33
N HIS A 204 -3.61 22.96 -14.87
CA HIS A 204 -3.99 24.38 -14.85
C HIS A 204 -3.53 25.13 -13.59
N GLN A 205 -2.80 24.46 -12.70
CA GLN A 205 -2.32 25.02 -11.43
C GLN A 205 -3.45 25.53 -10.52
N ASP A 206 -4.62 24.89 -10.60
CA ASP A 206 -5.78 25.21 -9.77
C ASP A 206 -5.82 24.28 -8.54
N GLY A 207 -5.22 24.76 -7.45
CA GLY A 207 -5.11 23.99 -6.22
C GLY A 207 -6.45 23.66 -5.56
N ASP A 208 -7.42 24.59 -5.63
CA ASP A 208 -8.74 24.38 -5.04
C ASP A 208 -9.53 23.33 -5.85
N ALA A 209 -9.46 23.39 -7.18
CA ALA A 209 -10.06 22.37 -8.06
C ALA A 209 -9.39 20.99 -7.89
N ALA A 210 -8.06 20.95 -7.70
CA ALA A 210 -7.33 19.69 -7.51
C ALA A 210 -7.73 19.02 -6.20
N GLU A 211 -7.82 19.79 -5.12
CA GLU A 211 -8.31 19.32 -3.81
C GLU A 211 -9.73 18.73 -3.91
N GLN A 212 -10.64 19.45 -4.58
CA GLN A 212 -12.01 19.00 -4.76
C GLN A 212 -12.13 17.76 -5.66
N ALA A 213 -11.30 17.65 -6.69
CA ALA A 213 -11.24 16.47 -7.55
C ALA A 213 -10.77 15.23 -6.76
N ALA A 214 -9.74 15.36 -5.93
CA ALA A 214 -9.26 14.30 -5.07
C ALA A 214 -10.33 13.84 -4.06
N LEU A 215 -11.01 14.77 -3.39
CA LEU A 215 -12.13 14.45 -2.49
C LEU A 215 -13.24 13.65 -3.21
N THR A 216 -13.54 14.01 -4.46
CA THR A 216 -14.54 13.31 -5.28
C THR A 216 -14.12 11.87 -5.58
N MET A 217 -12.86 11.67 -6.00
CA MET A 217 -12.29 10.34 -6.23
C MET A 217 -12.32 9.46 -4.98
N ILE A 218 -11.91 10.01 -3.83
CA ILE A 218 -11.90 9.30 -2.56
C ILE A 218 -13.32 8.89 -2.18
N ALA A 219 -14.30 9.80 -2.28
CA ALA A 219 -15.70 9.52 -2.00
C ALA A 219 -16.27 8.42 -2.92
N SER A 220 -15.95 8.46 -4.21
CA SER A 220 -16.33 7.44 -5.18
C SER A 220 -15.71 6.07 -4.85
N SER A 221 -14.42 6.01 -4.49
CA SER A 221 -13.77 4.74 -4.09
C SER A 221 -14.33 4.20 -2.77
N THR A 222 -14.58 5.08 -1.80
CA THR A 222 -15.12 4.71 -0.48
C THR A 222 -16.53 4.13 -0.60
N ARG A 223 -17.36 4.71 -1.48
CA ARG A 223 -18.70 4.17 -1.75
C ARG A 223 -18.64 2.77 -2.37
N ARG A 224 -17.83 2.60 -3.41
CA ARG A 224 -17.61 1.29 -4.06
C ARG A 224 -17.14 0.24 -3.06
N LEU A 225 -16.25 0.64 -2.16
CA LEU A 225 -15.72 -0.27 -1.15
C LEU A 225 -16.78 -0.73 -0.15
N LYS A 226 -17.69 0.16 0.26
CA LYS A 226 -18.84 -0.19 1.12
C LYS A 226 -19.87 -1.09 0.43
N GLU A 227 -19.98 -1.03 -0.89
CA GLU A 227 -20.94 -1.85 -1.65
C GLU A 227 -20.48 -3.31 -1.80
N ILE A 228 -19.18 -3.58 -1.63
CA ILE A 228 -18.57 -4.91 -1.78
C ILE A 228 -18.13 -5.56 -0.46
N THR A 229 -18.25 -4.85 0.67
CA THR A 229 -17.99 -5.35 2.04
C THR A 229 -19.27 -5.50 2.83
#